data_AF-A0AAD4FPM2-F1
#
_entry.id   AF-A0AAD4FPM2-F1
#
_cell.length_a   1.000
_cell.length_b   1.000
_cell.length_c   1.000
_cell.angle_alpha   90.00
_cell.angle_beta   90.00
_cell.angle_gamma   90.00
#
_symmetry.space_group_name_H-M   'P 1'
#
loop_
_entity.id
_entity.type
_entity.pdbx_description
1 polymer ?
#
loop_
_entity_poly.entity_id
_entity_poly.type
_entity_poly.pdbx_seq_one_letter_code
_entity_poly.pdbx_strand_id
1 'polypeptide(L)'
;MTRLLFTAILMLTSFISLASQPIAIKTQKPLVSTQSEILYAFDNELKKLAIVDVKHQTSYELSMPKDAIGFDYATSANHSTPQAWVLTPEGVFSSHKKHYTPLISTSSLFTHLKMRNFNKVEFVLDANNDGLSDIMLPGISDATLYIQSKTGQFTPHTFAKQSDLSGYFKGNQLEVEIELNPKPQVIDLNQDGMLDLLFHTRYQAQVLYATKEGYGAELTPLQLPVKLGQLEDGGKRRIYALKDINNDGFVDLITRQAPRTKGMDAIKVETSYALYPGKAMGQFHLEKSFLPATNGTGQLRFDYDFDGDGKMELQRFEADFGFTTIAAMALSGGSTDIDIDVGFYRQSNEYYPAEPTLEREVEMEINMNGNDRIMSFFIGDVNGDGKHDIVLRNSRKTLSIYHGQEDTLLSKKRTKIKHRLPKNSNDILLVDINADGKDDFVLKFTDDEGNSTVQTLIN
;
A
#
# COMPACT_ATOMS: atom_id res chain seq x y z
N MET A 1 27.52 -40.53 -14.23
CA MET A 1 27.52 -39.33 -13.38
C MET A 1 26.11 -39.11 -12.87
N THR A 2 26.02 -38.79 -11.60
CA THR A 2 24.92 -39.01 -10.65
C THR A 2 23.69 -38.13 -10.93
N ARG A 3 22.51 -38.75 -11.05
CA ARG A 3 21.22 -38.05 -10.92
C ARG A 3 21.01 -37.75 -9.44
N LEU A 4 21.09 -36.48 -9.04
CA LEU A 4 20.56 -36.05 -7.75
C LEU A 4 19.03 -36.18 -7.81
N LEU A 5 18.45 -37.11 -7.04
CA LEU A 5 17.05 -37.03 -6.67
C LEU A 5 16.91 -35.88 -5.67
N PHE A 6 16.27 -34.79 -6.09
CA PHE A 6 15.68 -33.86 -5.14
C PHE A 6 14.48 -34.56 -4.49
N THR A 7 14.67 -35.03 -3.27
CA THR A 7 13.58 -35.45 -2.40
C THR A 7 12.78 -34.20 -2.04
N ALA A 8 11.67 -33.97 -2.74
CA ALA A 8 10.67 -32.99 -2.31
C ALA A 8 10.07 -33.51 -0.99
N ILE A 9 10.54 -32.99 0.13
CA ILE A 9 9.91 -33.21 1.44
C ILE A 9 8.57 -32.49 1.37
N LEU A 10 7.49 -33.27 1.29
CA LEU A 10 6.13 -32.75 1.39
C LEU A 10 5.89 -32.37 2.86
N MET A 11 6.28 -31.15 3.24
CA MET A 11 5.88 -30.57 4.52
C MET A 11 4.35 -30.41 4.49
N LEU A 12 3.64 -31.24 5.26
CA LEU A 12 2.25 -30.95 5.60
C LEU A 12 2.26 -29.78 6.58
N THR A 13 2.06 -28.56 6.10
CA THR A 13 1.83 -27.38 6.96
C THR A 13 0.54 -27.60 7.73
N SER A 14 0.65 -27.88 9.03
CA SER A 14 -0.49 -28.02 9.92
C SER A 14 -0.66 -26.74 10.72
N PHE A 15 -1.56 -25.87 10.26
CA PHE A 15 -1.85 -24.62 10.98
C PHE A 15 -2.46 -24.91 12.35
N ILE A 16 -1.90 -24.30 13.39
CA ILE A 16 -2.44 -24.34 14.74
C ILE A 16 -3.26 -23.07 14.97
N SER A 17 -4.57 -23.25 15.21
CA SER A 17 -5.41 -22.14 15.59
C SER A 17 -5.22 -21.80 17.08
N LEU A 18 -4.90 -20.54 17.36
CA LEU A 18 -4.94 -19.98 18.69
C LEU A 18 -6.36 -19.62 19.12
N ALA A 19 -6.56 -19.45 20.43
CA ALA A 19 -7.83 -18.99 20.98
C ALA A 19 -8.21 -17.61 20.42
N SER A 20 -9.51 -17.41 20.22
CA SER A 20 -10.03 -16.11 19.78
C SER A 20 -9.90 -15.08 20.91
N GLN A 21 -9.39 -13.89 20.58
CA GLN A 21 -9.26 -12.77 21.50
C GLN A 21 -10.23 -11.63 21.12
N PRO A 22 -10.91 -10.98 22.07
CA PRO A 22 -11.74 -9.81 21.78
C PRO A 22 -10.88 -8.58 21.47
N ILE A 23 -11.36 -7.72 20.57
CA ILE A 23 -10.78 -6.38 20.36
C ILE A 23 -11.39 -5.42 21.37
N ALA A 24 -10.57 -4.54 21.95
CA ALA A 24 -10.99 -3.63 23.02
C ALA A 24 -12.00 -2.55 22.60
N ILE A 25 -12.18 -2.33 21.29
CA ILE A 25 -13.13 -1.35 20.73
C ILE A 25 -14.05 -2.04 19.73
N LYS A 26 -15.24 -1.47 19.57
CA LYS A 26 -16.13 -1.84 18.47
C LYS A 26 -15.69 -1.12 17.21
N THR A 27 -15.58 -1.84 16.10
CA THR A 27 -15.27 -1.26 14.80
C THR A 27 -15.57 -2.24 13.68
N GLN A 28 -16.13 -1.72 12.59
CA GLN A 28 -16.27 -2.45 11.32
C GLN A 28 -15.05 -2.28 10.40
N LYS A 29 -14.07 -1.44 10.78
CA LYS A 29 -12.87 -1.18 9.97
C LYS A 29 -11.92 -2.36 10.02
N PRO A 30 -11.22 -2.67 8.91
CA PRO A 30 -10.09 -3.59 8.91
C PRO A 30 -9.03 -3.20 9.94
N LEU A 31 -8.25 -4.19 10.38
CA LEU A 31 -7.05 -3.93 11.17
C LEU A 31 -5.99 -3.26 10.30
N VAL A 32 -5.24 -2.33 10.88
CA VAL A 32 -4.04 -1.75 10.28
C VAL A 32 -2.86 -2.62 10.71
N SER A 33 -2.22 -3.27 9.73
CA SER A 33 -0.98 -4.01 9.95
C SER A 33 0.21 -3.07 10.09
N THR A 34 1.10 -3.41 11.01
CA THR A 34 2.41 -2.77 11.17
C THR A 34 3.55 -3.65 10.63
N GLN A 35 3.20 -4.75 9.94
CA GLN A 35 4.14 -5.81 9.54
C GLN A 35 4.86 -6.44 10.75
N SER A 36 4.19 -6.48 11.90
CA SER A 36 4.64 -7.11 13.15
C SER A 36 3.45 -7.67 13.92
N GLU A 37 3.70 -8.33 15.05
CA GLU A 37 2.66 -8.87 15.93
C GLU A 37 1.73 -7.81 16.56
N ILE A 38 2.04 -6.53 16.38
CA ILE A 38 1.22 -5.41 16.86
C ILE A 38 0.36 -4.88 15.72
N LEU A 39 -0.96 -4.94 15.88
CA LEU A 39 -1.92 -4.39 14.93
C LEU A 39 -2.72 -3.26 15.58
N TYR A 40 -3.32 -2.40 14.76
CA TYR A 40 -4.21 -1.34 15.25
C TYR A 40 -5.64 -1.52 14.75
N ALA A 41 -6.58 -1.46 15.68
CA ALA A 41 -8.00 -1.31 15.38
C ALA A 41 -8.41 0.15 15.61
N PHE A 42 -9.22 0.73 14.73
CA PHE A 42 -9.72 2.09 14.92
C PHE A 42 -11.18 2.24 14.53
N ASP A 43 -11.85 3.23 15.10
CA ASP A 43 -13.19 3.66 14.71
C ASP A 43 -13.17 5.14 14.32
N ASN A 44 -13.71 5.44 13.14
CA ASN A 44 -13.62 6.76 12.54
C ASN A 44 -14.61 7.77 13.12
N GLU A 45 -15.80 7.32 13.53
CA GLU A 45 -16.88 8.19 14.03
C GLU A 45 -16.75 8.41 15.54
N LEU A 46 -16.48 7.34 16.29
CA LEU A 46 -16.25 7.37 17.73
C LEU A 46 -14.85 7.88 18.09
N LYS A 47 -13.96 8.04 17.09
CA LYS A 47 -12.56 8.46 17.25
C LYS A 47 -11.83 7.61 18.28
N LYS A 48 -11.87 6.29 18.10
CA LYS A 48 -11.22 5.32 18.97
C LYS A 48 -10.05 4.65 18.27
N LEU A 49 -9.04 4.28 19.04
CA LEU A 49 -7.87 3.54 18.58
C LEU A 49 -7.52 2.50 19.64
N ALA A 50 -7.15 1.30 19.21
CA ALA A 50 -6.74 0.22 20.10
C ALA A 50 -5.57 -0.55 19.52
N ILE A 51 -4.71 -1.04 20.41
CA ILE A 51 -3.70 -2.06 20.08
C ILE A 51 -4.37 -3.43 20.11
N VAL A 52 -3.95 -4.27 19.17
CA VAL A 52 -4.23 -5.70 19.13
C VAL A 52 -2.89 -6.42 19.02
N ASP A 53 -2.42 -6.99 20.13
CA ASP A 53 -1.20 -7.80 20.21
C ASP A 53 -1.60 -9.26 19.96
N VAL A 54 -1.31 -9.76 18.76
CA VAL A 54 -1.73 -11.11 18.34
C VAL A 54 -0.84 -12.22 18.90
N LYS A 55 0.38 -11.88 19.33
CA LYS A 55 1.33 -12.81 19.93
C LYS A 55 0.98 -13.11 21.38
N HIS A 56 0.66 -12.07 22.15
CA HIS A 56 0.29 -12.20 23.57
C HIS A 56 -1.22 -12.33 23.80
N GLN A 57 -2.03 -12.30 22.73
CA GLN A 57 -3.49 -12.35 22.79
C GLN A 57 -4.09 -11.28 23.73
N THR A 58 -3.62 -10.04 23.59
CA THR A 58 -4.17 -8.91 24.33
C THR A 58 -4.64 -7.78 23.43
N SER A 59 -5.66 -7.05 23.89
CA SER A 59 -6.10 -5.82 23.25
C SER A 59 -6.48 -4.78 24.29
N TYR A 60 -6.18 -3.51 24.00
CA TYR A 60 -6.60 -2.38 24.84
C TYR A 60 -6.75 -1.10 24.03
N GLU A 61 -7.74 -0.29 24.42
CA GLU A 61 -7.95 1.06 23.88
C GLU A 61 -6.81 1.99 24.30
N LEU A 62 -6.41 2.85 23.38
CA LEU A 62 -5.37 3.85 23.53
C LEU A 62 -5.97 5.21 23.92
N SER A 63 -5.24 5.95 24.75
CA SER A 63 -5.62 7.30 25.16
C SER A 63 -5.15 8.32 24.12
N MET A 64 -6.06 9.14 23.62
CA MET A 64 -5.76 10.13 22.58
C MET A 64 -6.22 11.55 22.99
N PRO A 65 -5.61 12.61 22.42
CA PRO A 65 -6.16 13.95 22.46
C PRO A 65 -7.61 13.98 21.91
N LYS A 66 -8.47 14.84 22.47
CA LYS A 66 -9.90 14.89 22.09
C LYS A 66 -10.14 15.36 20.66
N ASP A 67 -9.22 16.16 20.15
CA ASP A 67 -9.22 16.78 18.82
C ASP A 67 -8.44 15.95 17.80
N ALA A 68 -8.13 14.69 18.09
CA ALA A 68 -7.47 13.77 17.18
C ALA A 68 -8.15 13.77 15.79
N ILE A 69 -7.30 13.88 14.77
CA ILE A 69 -7.66 13.89 13.34
C ILE A 69 -7.39 12.53 12.72
N GLY A 70 -6.29 11.89 13.12
CA GLY A 70 -5.88 10.62 12.57
C GLY A 70 -4.67 10.06 13.29
N PHE A 71 -4.20 8.91 12.83
CA PHE A 71 -3.01 8.28 13.36
C PHE A 71 -2.15 7.68 12.25
N ASP A 72 -0.91 7.42 12.59
CA ASP A 72 0.01 6.54 11.88
C ASP A 72 0.70 5.63 12.92
N TYR A 73 1.46 4.65 12.49
CA TYR A 73 2.34 3.87 13.35
C TYR A 73 3.79 4.17 13.02
N ALA A 74 4.66 4.02 14.02
CA ALA A 74 6.03 4.47 13.93
C ALA A 74 6.98 3.64 14.81
N THR A 75 8.22 3.51 14.35
CA THR A 75 9.34 3.03 15.15
C THR A 75 9.97 4.20 15.88
N SER A 76 10.02 4.14 17.22
CA SER A 76 10.59 5.20 18.05
C SER A 76 11.87 4.73 18.72
N ALA A 77 12.85 5.64 18.90
CA ALA A 77 14.18 5.33 19.42
C ALA A 77 14.21 4.57 20.75
N ASN A 78 13.15 4.67 21.54
CA ASN A 78 13.04 4.06 22.88
C ASN A 78 12.04 2.89 22.93
N HIS A 79 11.53 2.42 21.79
CA HIS A 79 10.49 1.40 21.72
C HIS A 79 10.85 0.32 20.71
N SER A 80 10.87 -0.94 21.16
CA SER A 80 11.13 -2.10 20.31
C SER A 80 9.92 -2.54 19.48
N THR A 81 8.74 -1.98 19.75
CA THR A 81 7.50 -2.29 19.05
C THR A 81 6.91 -1.03 18.43
N PRO A 82 6.21 -1.14 17.28
CA PRO A 82 5.53 -0.01 16.67
C PRO A 82 4.62 0.72 17.67
N GLN A 83 4.69 2.05 17.65
CA GLN A 83 3.89 2.94 18.48
C GLN A 83 2.85 3.66 17.61
N ALA A 84 1.67 3.93 18.18
CA ALA A 84 0.67 4.76 17.50
C ALA A 84 0.99 6.23 17.74
N TRP A 85 1.23 6.96 16.66
CA TRP A 85 1.36 8.41 16.69
C TRP A 85 0.06 9.03 16.20
N VAL A 86 -0.49 9.95 16.98
CA VAL A 86 -1.79 10.58 16.76
C VAL A 86 -1.57 12.02 16.33
N LEU A 87 -2.12 12.36 15.18
CA LEU A 87 -2.09 13.70 14.61
C LEU A 87 -3.28 14.52 15.14
N THR A 88 -2.99 15.72 15.59
CA THR A 88 -3.96 16.74 16.00
C THR A 88 -3.69 18.06 15.27
N PRO A 89 -4.61 19.05 15.36
CA PRO A 89 -4.36 20.40 14.88
C PRO A 89 -3.12 21.08 15.50
N GLU A 90 -2.67 20.64 16.67
CA GLU A 90 -1.59 21.29 17.46
C GLU A 90 -0.24 20.55 17.38
N GLY A 91 -0.22 19.31 16.89
CA GLY A 91 0.99 18.51 16.91
C GLY A 91 0.76 17.02 16.68
N VAL A 92 1.82 16.25 16.95
CA VAL A 92 1.79 14.79 16.92
C VAL A 92 2.12 14.27 18.32
N PHE A 93 1.35 13.27 18.76
CA PHE A 93 1.44 12.69 20.10
C PHE A 93 1.64 11.19 20.01
N SER A 94 2.54 10.64 20.84
CA SER A 94 2.60 9.20 21.05
C SER A 94 1.48 8.77 21.99
N SER A 95 0.69 7.78 21.58
CA SER A 95 -0.49 7.33 22.31
C SER A 95 -0.21 6.04 23.09
N HIS A 96 -0.60 6.03 24.36
CA HIS A 96 -0.42 4.90 25.28
C HIS A 96 -1.75 4.52 25.96
N LYS A 97 -1.78 3.39 26.68
CA LYS A 97 -3.01 2.85 27.29
C LYS A 97 -3.76 3.84 28.20
N LYS A 98 -3.04 4.67 28.97
CA LYS A 98 -3.62 5.56 30.00
C LYS A 98 -3.30 7.04 29.82
N HIS A 99 -2.43 7.37 28.89
CA HIS A 99 -1.96 8.73 28.64
C HIS A 99 -1.44 8.84 27.21
N TYR A 100 -1.13 10.05 26.79
CA TYR A 100 -0.40 10.33 25.56
C TYR A 100 0.70 11.36 25.87
N THR A 101 1.75 11.38 25.06
CA THR A 101 2.89 12.28 25.22
C THR A 101 3.10 13.09 23.94
N PRO A 102 3.33 14.41 24.03
CA PRO A 102 3.64 15.21 22.85
C PRO A 102 5.00 14.81 22.28
N LEU A 103 5.07 14.63 20.96
CA LEU A 103 6.32 14.40 20.22
C LEU A 103 6.81 15.71 19.59
N ILE A 104 5.91 16.39 18.88
CA ILE A 104 6.16 17.68 18.25
C ILE A 104 4.94 18.59 18.39
N SER A 105 5.19 19.90 18.41
CA SER A 105 4.15 20.93 18.28
C SER A 105 4.30 21.62 16.93
N THR A 106 3.19 21.85 16.23
CA THR A 106 3.23 22.42 14.87
C THR A 106 1.98 23.25 14.58
N SER A 107 2.17 24.35 13.85
CA SER A 107 1.08 25.06 13.16
C SER A 107 1.07 24.59 11.70
N SER A 108 0.45 23.44 11.44
CA SER A 108 0.35 22.88 10.08
C SER A 108 -0.98 23.30 9.43
N LEU A 109 -1.22 22.87 8.19
CA LEU A 109 -2.53 23.02 7.55
C LEU A 109 -3.68 22.50 8.45
N PHE A 110 -3.42 21.46 9.23
CA PHE A 110 -4.42 20.82 10.09
C PHE A 110 -4.92 21.73 11.21
N THR A 111 -4.16 22.76 11.61
CA THR A 111 -4.59 23.74 12.62
C THR A 111 -5.87 24.49 12.20
N HIS A 112 -6.13 24.58 10.90
CA HIS A 112 -7.25 25.35 10.34
C HIS A 112 -8.39 24.47 9.79
N LEU A 113 -8.26 23.14 9.85
CA LEU A 113 -9.23 22.21 9.29
C LEU A 113 -10.12 21.61 10.38
N LYS A 114 -11.45 21.68 10.18
CA LYS A 114 -12.41 20.96 11.03
C LYS A 114 -12.59 19.54 10.53
N MET A 115 -11.84 18.62 11.12
CA MET A 115 -11.88 17.21 10.77
C MET A 115 -12.91 16.46 11.62
N ARG A 116 -13.96 15.95 10.96
CA ARG A 116 -15.05 15.22 11.63
C ARG A 116 -14.65 13.79 11.98
N ASN A 117 -13.93 13.12 11.09
CA ASN A 117 -13.65 11.70 11.19
C ASN A 117 -12.19 11.46 11.54
N PHE A 118 -11.94 10.40 12.32
CA PHE A 118 -10.60 9.88 12.61
C PHE A 118 -10.21 8.84 11.56
N ASN A 119 -9.01 8.92 10.99
CA ASN A 119 -8.54 7.96 9.97
C ASN A 119 -7.07 7.59 10.16
N LYS A 120 -6.65 6.50 9.53
CA LYS A 120 -5.23 6.27 9.23
C LYS A 120 -4.78 7.34 8.24
N VAL A 121 -3.75 8.08 8.61
CA VAL A 121 -3.10 9.11 7.78
C VAL A 121 -1.66 8.67 7.58
N GLU A 122 -1.11 8.89 6.38
CA GLU A 122 0.29 8.60 6.10
C GLU A 122 1.11 9.86 6.37
N PHE A 123 1.77 9.93 7.52
CA PHE A 123 2.69 11.03 7.84
C PHE A 123 4.00 10.50 8.42
N VAL A 124 4.16 9.19 8.51
CA VAL A 124 5.37 8.51 8.97
C VAL A 124 6.12 7.90 7.78
N LEU A 125 7.43 8.11 7.80
CA LEU A 125 8.42 7.56 6.89
C LEU A 125 9.75 7.40 7.64
N ASP A 126 10.69 6.64 7.11
CA ASP A 126 12.09 6.67 7.53
C ASP A 126 12.86 7.39 6.41
N ALA A 127 13.16 8.68 6.59
CA ALA A 127 13.69 9.53 5.53
C ALA A 127 15.20 9.35 5.33
N ASN A 128 15.90 8.91 6.37
CA ASN A 128 17.36 8.74 6.38
C ASN A 128 17.79 7.26 6.47
N ASN A 129 16.84 6.33 6.47
CA ASN A 129 17.02 4.88 6.57
C ASN A 129 17.83 4.45 7.80
N ASP A 130 17.60 5.11 8.94
CA ASP A 130 18.27 4.79 10.20
C ASP A 130 17.49 3.79 11.08
N GLY A 131 16.34 3.32 10.58
CA GLY A 131 15.41 2.40 11.25
C GLY A 131 14.43 3.10 12.19
N LEU A 132 14.52 4.42 12.34
CA LEU A 132 13.58 5.22 13.12
C LEU A 132 12.60 5.94 12.21
N SER A 133 11.39 6.13 12.73
CA SER A 133 10.37 6.88 12.01
C SER A 133 10.54 8.38 12.19
N ASP A 134 10.45 9.09 11.09
CA ASP A 134 10.34 10.53 10.96
C ASP A 134 8.88 10.95 10.76
N ILE A 135 8.61 12.25 10.89
CA ILE A 135 7.28 12.82 10.68
C ILE A 135 7.33 13.80 9.52
N MET A 136 6.50 13.61 8.50
CA MET A 136 6.32 14.57 7.41
C MET A 136 4.92 15.19 7.44
N LEU A 137 4.85 16.50 7.64
CA LEU A 137 3.60 17.25 7.67
C LEU A 137 3.50 18.22 6.49
N PRO A 138 2.39 18.19 5.73
CA PRO A 138 2.18 19.11 4.62
C PRO A 138 1.65 20.47 5.09
N GLY A 139 2.06 21.53 4.39
CA GLY A 139 1.47 22.86 4.37
C GLY A 139 0.84 23.18 3.01
N ILE A 140 0.44 24.43 2.82
CA ILE A 140 -0.11 24.90 1.53
C ILE A 140 1.00 25.23 0.53
N SER A 141 2.03 25.94 1.00
CA SER A 141 3.19 26.42 0.25
C SER A 141 4.51 25.77 0.67
N ASP A 142 4.49 25.02 1.76
CA ASP A 142 5.65 24.37 2.35
C ASP A 142 5.27 22.97 2.85
N ALA A 143 6.29 22.21 3.23
CA ALA A 143 6.16 21.03 4.05
C ALA A 143 7.29 21.00 5.07
N THR A 144 7.08 20.31 6.18
CA THR A 144 8.10 20.15 7.22
C THR A 144 8.32 18.67 7.50
N LEU A 145 9.58 18.24 7.35
CA LEU A 145 10.08 16.94 7.77
C LEU A 145 10.70 17.08 9.16
N TYR A 146 10.30 16.25 10.11
CA TYR A 146 10.86 16.20 11.45
C TYR A 146 11.64 14.90 11.59
N ILE A 147 12.96 14.99 11.61
CA ILE A 147 13.85 13.83 11.67
C ILE A 147 14.04 13.41 13.12
N GLN A 148 13.74 12.15 13.45
CA GLN A 148 13.93 11.59 14.79
C GLN A 148 15.41 11.24 15.00
N SER A 149 15.96 11.63 16.14
CA SER A 149 17.29 11.20 16.56
C SER A 149 17.23 9.92 17.39
N LYS A 150 18.38 9.28 17.59
CA LYS A 150 18.52 8.12 18.50
C LYS A 150 18.17 8.42 19.97
N THR A 151 17.98 9.67 20.36
CA THR A 151 17.48 10.05 21.70
C THR A 151 15.98 10.28 21.73
N GLY A 152 15.29 10.18 20.58
CA GLY A 152 13.86 10.47 20.42
C GLY A 152 13.53 11.95 20.24
N GLN A 153 14.55 12.82 20.06
CA GLN A 153 14.34 14.23 19.74
C GLN A 153 14.09 14.43 18.26
N PHE A 154 13.24 15.39 17.90
CA PHE A 154 12.93 15.71 16.51
C PHE A 154 13.58 17.02 16.06
N THR A 155 14.21 16.99 14.88
CA THR A 155 14.76 18.19 14.23
C THR A 155 13.92 18.57 13.01
N PRO A 156 13.29 19.76 12.97
CA PRO A 156 12.48 20.18 11.85
C PRO A 156 13.33 20.65 10.66
N HIS A 157 12.89 20.29 9.46
CA HIS A 157 13.39 20.76 8.18
C HIS A 157 12.22 21.19 7.31
N THR A 158 12.07 22.50 7.13
CA THR A 158 11.00 23.09 6.31
C THR A 158 11.52 23.41 4.91
N PHE A 159 10.75 23.05 3.89
CA PHE A 159 11.08 23.29 2.49
C PHE A 159 9.84 23.72 1.71
N ALA A 160 10.05 24.47 0.63
CA ALA A 160 8.98 24.90 -0.24
C ALA A 160 8.38 23.70 -0.99
N LYS A 161 7.06 23.53 -0.86
CA LYS A 161 6.29 22.51 -1.57
C LYS A 161 4.88 23.00 -1.76
N GLN A 162 4.53 23.29 -3.01
CA GLN A 162 3.18 23.69 -3.35
C GLN A 162 2.25 22.47 -3.29
N SER A 163 1.17 22.56 -2.50
CA SER A 163 0.09 21.57 -2.52
C SER A 163 -0.78 21.76 -3.76
N ASP A 164 -1.26 20.65 -4.33
CA ASP A 164 -2.20 20.68 -5.46
C ASP A 164 -3.57 21.13 -4.94
N LEU A 165 -3.99 22.31 -5.40
CA LEU A 165 -5.27 22.93 -5.03
C LEU A 165 -6.19 22.90 -6.25
N SER A 166 -7.37 22.31 -6.09
CA SER A 166 -8.46 22.41 -7.06
C SER A 166 -9.66 23.09 -6.42
N GLY A 167 -10.50 23.75 -7.21
CA GLY A 167 -11.66 24.43 -6.66
C GLY A 167 -12.81 24.49 -7.65
N TYR A 168 -14.03 24.46 -7.12
CA TYR A 168 -15.25 24.61 -7.90
C TYR A 168 -16.27 25.47 -7.16
N PHE A 169 -17.11 26.15 -7.93
CA PHE A 169 -18.21 26.93 -7.37
C PHE A 169 -19.46 26.07 -7.20
N LYS A 170 -20.01 26.08 -5.99
CA LYS A 170 -21.33 25.56 -5.68
C LYS A 170 -22.28 26.73 -5.43
N GLY A 171 -22.96 27.17 -6.49
CA GLY A 171 -23.66 28.45 -6.48
C GLY A 171 -22.66 29.60 -6.30
N ASN A 172 -22.77 30.35 -5.20
CA ASN A 172 -21.87 31.47 -4.89
C ASN A 172 -20.74 31.08 -3.90
N GLN A 173 -20.65 29.83 -3.49
CA GLN A 173 -19.62 29.34 -2.58
C GLN A 173 -18.47 28.71 -3.38
N LEU A 174 -17.23 29.11 -3.09
CA LEU A 174 -16.04 28.43 -3.58
C LEU A 174 -15.70 27.29 -2.62
N GLU A 175 -15.73 26.05 -3.11
CA GLU A 175 -15.19 24.88 -2.42
C GLU A 175 -13.79 24.60 -2.98
N VAL A 176 -12.81 24.40 -2.09
CA VAL A 176 -11.41 24.09 -2.45
C VAL A 176 -11.08 22.69 -1.94
N GLU A 177 -10.58 21.86 -2.83
CA GLU A 177 -10.02 20.55 -2.54
C GLU A 177 -8.50 20.65 -2.53
N ILE A 178 -7.88 20.07 -1.49
CA ILE A 178 -6.44 20.06 -1.30
C ILE A 178 -5.99 18.60 -1.33
N GLU A 179 -5.18 18.25 -2.33
CA GLU A 179 -4.58 16.91 -2.40
C GLU A 179 -3.29 16.91 -1.58
N LEU A 180 -3.39 16.39 -0.36
CA LEU A 180 -2.25 16.15 0.52
C LEU A 180 -1.67 14.79 0.17
N ASN A 181 -0.66 14.75 -0.71
CA ASN A 181 0.17 13.56 -0.91
C ASN A 181 1.50 13.74 -0.17
N PRO A 182 1.59 13.33 1.11
CA PRO A 182 2.71 13.66 1.96
C PRO A 182 3.87 12.68 1.82
N LYS A 183 3.67 11.41 1.43
CA LYS A 183 4.72 10.40 1.52
C LYS A 183 5.58 10.38 0.25
N PRO A 184 6.83 10.87 0.28
CA PRO A 184 7.75 10.70 -0.82
C PRO A 184 8.23 9.25 -0.91
N GLN A 185 8.83 8.93 -2.05
CA GLN A 185 9.77 7.82 -2.11
C GLN A 185 11.13 8.29 -1.57
N VAL A 186 11.74 7.46 -0.73
CA VAL A 186 13.05 7.71 -0.14
C VAL A 186 14.08 6.92 -0.95
N ILE A 187 14.96 7.62 -1.66
CA ILE A 187 15.88 7.00 -2.62
C ILE A 187 17.09 7.89 -2.89
N ASP A 188 18.27 7.31 -3.06
CA ASP A 188 19.47 8.02 -3.53
C ASP A 188 19.39 8.22 -5.05
N LEU A 189 18.75 9.32 -5.47
CA LEU A 189 18.43 9.54 -6.88
C LEU A 189 19.63 10.05 -7.68
N ASN A 190 20.48 10.85 -7.04
CA ASN A 190 21.67 11.43 -7.67
C ASN A 190 22.95 10.58 -7.50
N GLN A 191 22.87 9.48 -6.74
CA GLN A 191 23.96 8.54 -6.45
C GLN A 191 25.11 9.18 -5.66
N ASP A 192 24.79 10.07 -4.73
CA ASP A 192 25.77 10.71 -3.85
C ASP A 192 25.92 10.00 -2.48
N GLY A 193 25.14 8.93 -2.26
CA GLY A 193 25.13 8.13 -1.05
C GLY A 193 24.18 8.66 0.04
N MET A 194 23.41 9.71 -0.23
CA MET A 194 22.39 10.24 0.67
C MET A 194 20.99 10.00 0.08
N LEU A 195 20.00 9.82 0.95
CA LEU A 195 18.64 9.49 0.53
C LEU A 195 17.81 10.76 0.30
N ASP A 196 17.40 10.95 -0.95
CA ASP A 196 16.55 12.04 -1.41
C ASP A 196 15.07 11.71 -1.22
N LEU A 197 14.23 12.75 -1.27
CA LEU A 197 12.77 12.61 -1.24
C LEU A 197 12.19 12.88 -2.63
N LEU A 198 11.78 11.82 -3.32
CA LEU A 198 11.12 11.90 -4.62
C LEU A 198 9.60 12.01 -4.45
N PHE A 199 9.05 13.13 -4.90
CA PHE A 199 7.62 13.40 -4.95
C PHE A 199 7.11 13.30 -6.38
N HIS A 200 5.88 12.82 -6.55
CA HIS A 200 5.22 12.93 -7.85
C HIS A 200 3.71 13.11 -7.71
N THR A 201 3.15 13.76 -8.72
CA THR A 201 1.71 13.81 -8.98
C THR A 201 1.43 12.95 -10.21
N ARG A 202 0.25 13.12 -10.81
CA ARG A 202 -0.07 12.50 -12.10
C ARG A 202 0.73 13.10 -13.27
N TYR A 203 1.23 14.34 -13.13
CA TYR A 203 1.76 15.11 -14.25
C TYR A 203 3.13 15.75 -14.01
N GLN A 204 3.69 15.64 -12.81
CA GLN A 204 5.02 16.15 -12.48
C GLN A 204 5.70 15.26 -11.45
N ALA A 205 7.02 15.29 -11.44
CA ALA A 205 7.86 14.70 -10.40
C ALA A 205 8.92 15.71 -9.99
N GLN A 206 9.24 15.75 -8.69
CA GLN A 206 10.17 16.70 -8.12
C GLN A 206 10.92 16.04 -6.95
N VAL A 207 12.13 16.51 -6.68
CA VAL A 207 13.05 15.86 -5.75
C VAL A 207 13.54 16.87 -4.73
N LEU A 208 13.51 16.50 -3.45
CA LEU A 208 14.25 17.21 -2.41
C LEU A 208 15.57 16.50 -2.18
N TYR A 209 16.66 17.09 -2.64
CA TYR A 209 17.98 16.48 -2.47
C TYR A 209 18.46 16.58 -1.01
N ALA A 210 19.05 15.48 -0.53
CA ALA A 210 19.79 15.46 0.70
C ALA A 210 21.20 16.05 0.50
N THR A 211 21.75 16.61 1.58
CA THR A 211 23.13 17.10 1.68
C THR A 211 23.71 16.69 3.03
N LYS A 212 25.02 16.91 3.23
CA LYS A 212 25.67 16.63 4.52
C LYS A 212 25.10 17.47 5.67
N GLU A 213 24.45 18.58 5.35
CA GLU A 213 23.84 19.51 6.29
C GLU A 213 22.35 19.24 6.53
N GLY A 214 21.73 18.28 5.84
CA GLY A 214 20.30 17.97 5.94
C GLY A 214 19.65 17.87 4.57
N TYR A 215 18.52 18.54 4.36
CA TYR A 215 17.88 18.60 3.03
C TYR A 215 17.98 20.00 2.44
N GLY A 216 17.82 20.12 1.12
CA GLY A 216 17.67 21.42 0.45
C GLY A 216 16.41 22.19 0.91
N ALA A 217 16.34 23.48 0.60
CA ALA A 217 15.16 24.31 0.92
C ALA A 217 14.06 24.26 -0.17
N GLU A 218 14.39 23.78 -1.37
CA GLU A 218 13.54 23.86 -2.57
C GLU A 218 13.52 22.51 -3.30
N LEU A 219 12.38 22.21 -3.92
CA LEU A 219 12.22 21.03 -4.77
C LEU A 219 12.79 21.26 -6.16
N THR A 220 13.58 20.31 -6.67
CA THR A 220 14.09 20.33 -8.04
C THR A 220 13.17 19.52 -8.96
N PRO A 221 12.62 20.10 -10.04
CA PRO A 221 11.82 19.35 -11.00
C PRO A 221 12.62 18.25 -11.70
N LEU A 222 12.02 17.05 -11.79
CA LEU A 222 12.60 15.93 -12.50
C LEU A 222 12.26 16.01 -14.00
N GLN A 223 13.28 15.94 -14.86
CA GLN A 223 13.09 16.01 -16.30
C GLN A 223 12.61 14.65 -16.84
N LEU A 224 11.33 14.59 -17.22
CA LEU A 224 10.74 13.38 -17.80
C LEU A 224 11.07 13.25 -19.30
N PRO A 225 11.26 12.02 -19.83
CA PRO A 225 11.61 11.76 -21.23
C PRO A 225 10.42 11.94 -22.19
N VAL A 226 9.23 12.24 -21.67
CA VAL A 226 7.98 12.26 -22.41
C VAL A 226 7.05 13.36 -21.91
N LYS A 227 6.31 13.97 -22.83
CA LYS A 227 5.25 14.93 -22.48
C LYS A 227 4.07 14.22 -21.84
N LEU A 228 3.63 14.76 -20.71
CA LEU A 228 2.43 14.34 -19.98
C LEU A 228 1.26 15.31 -20.26
N GLY A 229 0.05 14.91 -19.90
CA GLY A 229 -1.17 15.68 -20.12
C GLY A 229 -1.96 15.22 -21.34
N GLN A 230 -2.67 16.15 -21.97
CA GLN A 230 -3.50 15.88 -23.14
C GLN A 230 -2.63 15.68 -24.39
N LEU A 231 -2.94 14.64 -25.16
CA LEU A 231 -2.27 14.30 -26.41
C LEU A 231 -3.07 14.82 -27.62
N GLU A 232 -2.43 14.82 -28.79
CA GLU A 232 -3.04 15.29 -30.05
C GLU A 232 -4.27 14.48 -30.46
N ASP A 233 -4.29 13.18 -30.16
CA ASP A 233 -5.42 12.27 -30.35
C ASP A 233 -6.56 12.48 -29.34
N GLY A 234 -6.42 13.46 -28.44
CA GLY A 234 -7.36 13.75 -27.36
C GLY A 234 -7.23 12.83 -26.14
N GLY A 235 -6.39 11.80 -26.19
CA GLY A 235 -6.04 10.95 -25.06
C GLY A 235 -5.29 11.71 -23.97
N LYS A 236 -5.10 11.06 -22.83
CA LYS A 236 -4.35 11.61 -21.69
C LYS A 236 -3.24 10.66 -21.28
N ARG A 237 -2.02 11.19 -21.15
CA ARG A 237 -0.86 10.50 -20.59
C ARG A 237 -0.51 11.04 -19.21
N ARG A 238 -0.24 10.15 -18.26
CA ARG A 238 0.14 10.48 -16.88
C ARG A 238 1.22 9.54 -16.36
N ILE A 239 1.91 9.95 -15.29
CA ILE A 239 2.76 9.07 -14.49
C ILE A 239 1.85 7.97 -13.92
N TYR A 240 2.27 6.72 -14.09
CA TYR A 240 1.65 5.56 -13.46
C TYR A 240 2.43 5.17 -12.20
N ALA A 241 3.75 5.04 -12.35
CA ALA A 241 4.68 4.77 -11.26
C ALA A 241 6.04 5.38 -11.58
N LEU A 242 6.76 5.72 -10.52
CA LEU A 242 8.20 5.94 -10.50
C LEU A 242 8.74 4.94 -9.50
N LYS A 243 9.58 3.99 -9.90
CA LYS A 243 10.09 2.94 -9.01
C LYS A 243 11.26 2.24 -9.68
N ASP A 244 12.27 1.86 -8.91
CA ASP A 244 13.28 0.91 -9.36
C ASP A 244 12.65 -0.50 -9.38
N ILE A 245 12.30 -0.99 -10.57
CA ILE A 245 11.57 -2.27 -10.71
C ILE A 245 12.48 -3.45 -11.05
N ASN A 246 13.71 -3.19 -11.48
CA ASN A 246 14.72 -4.18 -11.83
C ASN A 246 15.87 -4.24 -10.79
N ASN A 247 15.78 -3.43 -9.73
CA ASN A 247 16.72 -3.30 -8.63
C ASN A 247 18.15 -2.98 -9.11
N ASP A 248 18.26 -2.10 -10.11
CA ASP A 248 19.53 -1.65 -10.67
C ASP A 248 20.07 -0.37 -10.03
N GLY A 249 19.33 0.19 -9.07
CA GLY A 249 19.65 1.42 -8.36
C GLY A 249 19.19 2.69 -9.07
N PHE A 250 18.40 2.59 -10.14
CA PHE A 250 17.82 3.73 -10.85
C PHE A 250 16.29 3.68 -10.83
N VAL A 251 15.67 4.85 -10.66
CA VAL A 251 14.21 4.96 -10.72
C VAL A 251 13.75 4.84 -12.16
N ASP A 252 12.88 3.87 -12.45
CA ASP A 252 12.21 3.74 -13.73
C ASP A 252 10.91 4.56 -13.78
N LEU A 253 10.57 5.06 -14.97
CA LEU A 253 9.30 5.74 -15.22
C LEU A 253 8.33 4.83 -15.96
N ILE A 254 7.17 4.58 -15.36
CA ILE A 254 6.05 3.95 -16.05
C ILE A 254 4.99 5.01 -16.31
N THR A 255 4.58 5.15 -17.56
CA THR A 255 3.48 6.04 -17.97
C THR A 255 2.25 5.24 -18.37
N ARG A 256 1.08 5.82 -18.12
CA ARG A 256 -0.23 5.30 -18.55
C ARG A 256 -0.86 6.26 -19.54
N GLN A 257 -1.33 5.76 -20.67
CA GLN A 257 -2.08 6.50 -21.68
C GLN A 257 -3.45 5.87 -21.89
N ALA A 258 -4.50 6.68 -21.75
CA ALA A 258 -5.87 6.27 -22.08
C ALA A 258 -6.52 7.25 -23.07
N PRO A 259 -7.26 6.77 -24.07
CA PRO A 259 -8.04 7.60 -24.97
C PRO A 259 -9.13 8.35 -24.20
N ARG A 260 -9.66 9.41 -24.82
CA ARG A 260 -10.81 10.14 -24.30
C ARG A 260 -12.07 9.34 -24.56
N THR A 261 -12.83 9.04 -23.50
CA THR A 261 -14.11 8.35 -23.61
C THR A 261 -15.22 9.08 -22.88
N LYS A 262 -16.47 8.70 -23.19
CA LYS A 262 -17.68 9.24 -22.57
C LYS A 262 -18.64 8.10 -22.25
N GLY A 263 -19.36 8.21 -21.14
CA GLY A 263 -20.37 7.24 -20.76
C GLY A 263 -19.82 5.82 -20.62
N MET A 264 -20.56 4.85 -21.13
CA MET A 264 -20.25 3.42 -21.01
C MET A 264 -19.04 2.97 -21.83
N ASP A 265 -18.59 3.77 -22.81
CA ASP A 265 -17.40 3.44 -23.62
C ASP A 265 -16.13 3.35 -22.76
N ALA A 266 -16.11 4.05 -21.61
CA ALA A 266 -15.02 3.99 -20.64
C ALA A 266 -14.73 2.58 -20.10
N ILE A 267 -15.73 1.69 -20.11
CA ILE A 267 -15.64 0.32 -19.59
C ILE A 267 -14.82 -0.59 -20.51
N LYS A 268 -14.73 -0.26 -21.81
CA LYS A 268 -13.97 -1.05 -22.80
C LYS A 268 -12.72 -0.34 -23.30
N VAL A 269 -12.27 0.67 -22.56
CA VAL A 269 -11.09 1.44 -22.95
C VAL A 269 -9.86 0.60 -22.78
N GLU A 270 -9.17 0.36 -23.88
CA GLU A 270 -7.79 -0.10 -23.85
C GLU A 270 -6.90 1.04 -23.35
N THR A 271 -6.11 0.74 -22.33
CA THR A 271 -5.12 1.61 -21.75
C THR A 271 -3.73 1.04 -22.04
N SER A 272 -2.88 1.86 -22.64
CA SER A 272 -1.49 1.50 -22.91
C SER A 272 -0.55 1.99 -21.82
N TYR A 273 0.54 1.24 -21.61
CA TYR A 273 1.57 1.54 -20.63
C TYR A 273 2.93 1.49 -21.30
N ALA A 274 3.81 2.43 -20.93
CA ALA A 274 5.17 2.46 -21.42
C ALA A 274 6.16 2.62 -20.27
N LEU A 275 7.19 1.78 -20.28
CA LEU A 275 8.30 1.77 -19.34
C LEU A 275 9.52 2.46 -19.97
N TYR A 276 10.04 3.46 -19.26
CA TYR A 276 11.28 4.15 -19.58
C TYR A 276 12.31 3.80 -18.50
N PRO A 277 13.34 3.01 -18.82
CA PRO A 277 14.38 2.65 -17.87
C PRO A 277 15.07 3.88 -17.27
N GLY A 278 15.33 3.82 -15.97
CA GLY A 278 16.10 4.80 -15.22
C GLY A 278 17.57 4.78 -15.61
N LYS A 279 18.28 5.87 -15.30
CA LYS A 279 19.73 5.95 -15.34
C LYS A 279 20.24 7.01 -14.37
N ALA A 280 21.56 7.10 -14.25
CA ALA A 280 22.23 7.97 -13.29
C ALA A 280 21.71 9.41 -13.29
N MET A 281 21.78 10.02 -12.09
CA MET A 281 21.32 11.39 -11.83
C MET A 281 19.81 11.59 -12.04
N GLY A 282 19.00 10.58 -11.71
CA GLY A 282 17.54 10.62 -11.87
C GLY A 282 17.08 10.84 -13.32
N GLN A 283 17.88 10.43 -14.30
CA GLN A 283 17.52 10.58 -15.70
C GLN A 283 16.85 9.30 -16.24
N PHE A 284 16.34 9.37 -17.47
CA PHE A 284 15.67 8.24 -18.12
C PHE A 284 16.23 8.00 -19.52
N HIS A 285 16.14 6.76 -19.98
CA HIS A 285 16.34 6.41 -21.38
C HIS A 285 15.16 6.92 -22.23
N LEU A 286 15.44 7.36 -23.47
CA LEU A 286 14.39 7.74 -24.43
C LEU A 286 13.76 6.51 -25.10
N GLU A 287 14.56 5.45 -25.24
CA GLU A 287 14.07 4.15 -25.65
C GLU A 287 13.18 3.59 -24.55
N LYS A 288 12.04 3.05 -24.95
CA LYS A 288 11.00 2.57 -24.05
C LYS A 288 10.50 1.22 -24.51
N SER A 289 10.00 0.43 -23.58
CA SER A 289 9.23 -0.77 -23.87
C SER A 289 7.75 -0.52 -23.59
N PHE A 290 6.89 -1.29 -24.24
CA PHE A 290 5.48 -1.32 -23.92
C PHE A 290 5.22 -2.45 -22.92
N LEU A 291 4.42 -2.15 -21.91
CA LEU A 291 3.90 -3.15 -21.00
C LEU A 291 2.53 -3.62 -21.49
N PRO A 292 2.08 -4.81 -21.08
CA PRO A 292 0.74 -5.31 -21.35
C PRO A 292 -0.34 -4.24 -21.12
N ALA A 293 -1.17 -4.03 -22.14
CA ALA A 293 -2.31 -3.12 -22.04
C ALA A 293 -3.36 -3.66 -21.07
N THR A 294 -4.21 -2.78 -20.53
CA THR A 294 -5.35 -3.18 -19.69
C THR A 294 -6.64 -2.64 -20.28
N ASN A 295 -7.72 -3.41 -20.19
CA ASN A 295 -9.05 -2.96 -20.59
C ASN A 295 -9.87 -2.43 -19.40
N GLY A 296 -10.67 -1.38 -19.64
CA GLY A 296 -11.67 -0.90 -18.69
C GLY A 296 -11.08 -0.50 -17.34
N THR A 297 -11.42 -1.28 -16.31
CA THR A 297 -11.00 -1.09 -14.90
C THR A 297 -9.73 -1.83 -14.53
N GLY A 298 -9.08 -2.49 -15.49
CA GLY A 298 -7.83 -3.22 -15.30
C GLY A 298 -6.68 -2.32 -14.84
N GLN A 299 -5.69 -2.95 -14.21
CA GLN A 299 -4.54 -2.27 -13.60
C GLN A 299 -3.28 -3.13 -13.62
N LEU A 300 -2.11 -2.48 -13.54
CA LEU A 300 -0.81 -3.12 -13.40
C LEU A 300 -0.28 -2.99 -11.96
N ARG A 301 0.49 -3.96 -11.47
CA ARG A 301 1.21 -3.86 -10.19
C ARG A 301 2.64 -4.38 -10.33
N PHE A 302 3.54 -3.82 -9.53
CA PHE A 302 4.99 -4.07 -9.53
C PHE A 302 5.49 -4.07 -8.08
N ASP A 303 4.86 -4.88 -7.24
CA ASP A 303 5.02 -4.78 -5.79
C ASP A 303 5.80 -5.94 -5.18
N TYR A 304 5.95 -7.05 -5.92
CA TYR A 304 6.39 -8.32 -5.35
C TYR A 304 7.36 -9.04 -6.28
N ASP A 305 8.35 -9.68 -5.67
CA ASP A 305 9.31 -10.61 -6.26
C ASP A 305 8.85 -12.02 -5.89
N PHE A 306 8.15 -12.70 -6.80
CA PHE A 306 7.56 -14.03 -6.56
C PHE A 306 8.57 -15.15 -6.73
N ASP A 307 9.65 -14.92 -7.46
CA ASP A 307 10.62 -15.95 -7.81
C ASP A 307 11.92 -15.88 -6.98
N GLY A 308 12.14 -14.74 -6.31
CA GLY A 308 13.23 -14.43 -5.39
C GLY A 308 14.49 -13.92 -6.09
N ASP A 309 14.40 -13.43 -7.33
CA ASP A 309 15.56 -12.99 -8.11
C ASP A 309 15.99 -11.53 -7.86
N GLY A 310 15.26 -10.82 -7.00
CA GLY A 310 15.47 -9.43 -6.63
C GLY A 310 14.78 -8.41 -7.54
N LYS A 311 14.06 -8.86 -8.57
CA LYS A 311 13.31 -8.02 -9.50
C LYS A 311 11.82 -8.13 -9.23
N MET A 312 11.08 -7.10 -9.61
CA MET A 312 9.64 -7.08 -9.38
C MET A 312 8.91 -7.74 -10.55
N GLU A 313 8.03 -8.68 -10.26
CA GLU A 313 7.10 -9.22 -11.26
C GLU A 313 5.99 -8.22 -11.57
N LEU A 314 5.64 -8.14 -12.84
CA LEU A 314 4.46 -7.42 -13.27
C LEU A 314 3.21 -8.29 -13.10
N GLN A 315 2.20 -7.76 -12.43
CA GLN A 315 0.87 -8.36 -12.34
C GLN A 315 -0.13 -7.51 -13.11
N ARG A 316 -0.80 -8.10 -14.10
CA ARG A 316 -1.88 -7.50 -14.87
C ARG A 316 -3.22 -8.03 -14.36
N PHE A 317 -4.02 -7.15 -13.76
CA PHE A 317 -5.38 -7.47 -13.34
C PHE A 317 -6.35 -7.02 -14.41
N GLU A 318 -7.14 -7.95 -14.91
CA GLU A 318 -8.11 -7.73 -15.96
C GLU A 318 -9.47 -8.28 -15.53
N ALA A 319 -10.45 -7.40 -15.48
CA ALA A 319 -11.75 -7.70 -14.94
C ALA A 319 -12.81 -7.41 -16.00
N ASP A 320 -13.64 -8.40 -16.28
CA ASP A 320 -14.72 -8.28 -17.24
C ASP A 320 -15.93 -7.58 -16.62
N PHE A 321 -15.86 -6.25 -16.59
CA PHE A 321 -16.98 -5.41 -16.17
C PHE A 321 -17.97 -5.25 -17.32
N GLY A 322 -18.94 -6.15 -17.41
CA GLY A 322 -20.02 -6.09 -18.41
C GLY A 322 -21.28 -5.37 -17.92
N PHE A 323 -22.24 -5.17 -18.85
CA PHE A 323 -23.61 -4.77 -18.48
C PHE A 323 -24.28 -5.78 -17.55
N THR A 324 -23.96 -7.06 -17.69
CA THR A 324 -24.42 -8.16 -16.83
C THR A 324 -23.96 -7.96 -15.38
N THR A 325 -22.69 -7.59 -15.18
CA THR A 325 -22.14 -7.29 -13.86
C THR A 325 -22.85 -6.11 -13.21
N ILE A 326 -23.09 -5.04 -13.97
CA ILE A 326 -23.82 -3.85 -13.49
C ILE A 326 -25.28 -4.22 -13.13
N ALA A 327 -25.95 -5.00 -13.97
CA ALA A 327 -27.31 -5.45 -13.71
C ALA A 327 -27.38 -6.35 -12.47
N ALA A 328 -26.43 -7.26 -12.30
CA ALA A 328 -26.32 -8.11 -11.12
C ALA A 328 -26.18 -7.27 -9.85
N MET A 329 -25.27 -6.29 -9.82
CA MET A 329 -25.12 -5.36 -8.70
C MET A 329 -26.41 -4.61 -8.39
N ALA A 330 -27.12 -4.11 -9.40
CA ALA A 330 -28.37 -3.37 -9.19
C ALA A 330 -29.47 -4.26 -8.57
N LEU A 331 -29.51 -5.54 -8.93
CA LEU A 331 -30.49 -6.51 -8.42
C LEU A 331 -30.11 -7.10 -7.06
N SER A 332 -28.82 -7.17 -6.74
CA SER A 332 -28.29 -7.77 -5.51
C SER A 332 -28.13 -6.78 -4.34
N GLY A 333 -28.57 -5.53 -4.50
CA GLY A 333 -28.41 -4.50 -3.46
C GLY A 333 -27.03 -3.86 -3.44
N GLY A 334 -26.30 -3.89 -4.56
CA GLY A 334 -25.10 -3.08 -4.79
C GLY A 334 -23.77 -3.82 -4.72
N SER A 335 -23.76 -5.16 -4.71
CA SER A 335 -22.53 -5.99 -4.64
C SER A 335 -22.63 -7.27 -5.47
N THR A 336 -21.54 -7.73 -6.08
CA THR A 336 -21.52 -9.01 -6.81
C THR A 336 -20.11 -9.57 -6.84
N ASP A 337 -19.98 -10.89 -6.96
CA ASP A 337 -18.70 -11.54 -7.25
C ASP A 337 -18.41 -11.46 -8.77
N ILE A 338 -17.14 -11.23 -9.12
CA ILE A 338 -16.64 -11.28 -10.50
C ILE A 338 -15.33 -12.04 -10.59
N ASP A 339 -15.07 -12.61 -11.77
CA ASP A 339 -13.82 -13.29 -12.07
C ASP A 339 -12.73 -12.29 -12.54
N ILE A 340 -11.63 -12.37 -11.81
CA ILE A 340 -10.30 -11.78 -11.88
C ILE A 340 -9.26 -12.43 -12.81
N ASP A 341 -9.07 -12.06 -14.07
CA ASP A 341 -7.92 -12.59 -14.80
C ASP A 341 -6.64 -11.86 -14.37
N VAL A 342 -5.73 -12.59 -13.73
CA VAL A 342 -4.44 -12.10 -13.25
C VAL A 342 -3.32 -12.75 -14.04
N GLY A 343 -2.69 -11.96 -14.92
CA GLY A 343 -1.47 -12.35 -15.64
C GLY A 343 -0.22 -11.93 -14.86
N PHE A 344 0.72 -12.85 -14.67
CA PHE A 344 2.02 -12.62 -14.05
C PHE A 344 3.12 -12.69 -15.10
N TYR A 345 3.96 -11.67 -15.15
CA TYR A 345 5.01 -11.52 -16.15
C TYR A 345 6.34 -11.44 -15.42
N ARG A 346 7.18 -12.46 -15.62
CA ARG A 346 8.56 -12.47 -15.13
C ARG A 346 9.36 -11.38 -15.83
N GLN A 347 10.17 -10.66 -15.08
CA GLN A 347 11.08 -9.69 -15.68
C GLN A 347 12.25 -10.39 -16.38
N SER A 348 12.60 -9.94 -17.58
CA SER A 348 13.76 -10.43 -18.35
C SER A 348 14.65 -9.24 -18.71
N ASN A 349 15.74 -9.06 -17.96
CA ASN A 349 16.57 -7.85 -17.98
C ASN A 349 15.74 -6.59 -17.63
N GLU A 350 15.73 -5.55 -18.45
CA GLU A 350 14.99 -4.29 -18.22
C GLU A 350 13.53 -4.33 -18.74
N TYR A 351 13.02 -5.51 -19.13
CA TYR A 351 11.76 -5.62 -19.86
C TYR A 351 10.86 -6.74 -19.35
N TYR A 352 9.57 -6.62 -19.65
CA TYR A 352 8.60 -7.70 -19.48
C TYR A 352 8.23 -8.29 -20.84
N PRO A 353 7.96 -9.60 -20.91
CA PRO A 353 7.44 -10.24 -22.12
C PRO A 353 6.04 -9.71 -22.46
N ALA A 354 5.65 -9.88 -23.73
CA ALA A 354 4.32 -9.50 -24.20
C ALA A 354 3.20 -10.40 -23.64
N GLU A 355 3.51 -11.67 -23.40
CA GLU A 355 2.59 -12.68 -22.87
C GLU A 355 2.96 -13.03 -21.42
N PRO A 356 1.97 -13.35 -20.57
CA PRO A 356 2.23 -13.70 -19.19
C PRO A 356 2.97 -15.04 -19.08
N THR A 357 3.87 -15.11 -18.10
CA THR A 357 4.50 -16.36 -17.66
C THR A 357 3.47 -17.30 -17.03
N LEU A 358 2.46 -16.72 -16.37
CA LEU A 358 1.42 -17.44 -15.66
C LEU A 358 0.11 -16.65 -15.64
N GLU A 359 -1.02 -17.33 -15.77
CA GLU A 359 -2.35 -16.73 -15.56
C GLU A 359 -3.09 -17.43 -14.41
N ARG A 360 -3.88 -16.66 -13.66
CA ARG A 360 -4.76 -17.14 -12.60
C ARG A 360 -6.08 -16.37 -12.63
N GLU A 361 -7.17 -17.10 -12.49
CA GLU A 361 -8.50 -16.54 -12.28
C GLU A 361 -8.76 -16.40 -10.77
N VAL A 362 -9.21 -15.22 -10.33
CA VAL A 362 -9.46 -14.89 -8.92
C VAL A 362 -10.85 -14.29 -8.73
N GLU A 363 -11.70 -14.93 -7.95
CA GLU A 363 -13.04 -14.41 -7.65
C GLU A 363 -12.96 -13.24 -6.65
N MET A 364 -13.52 -12.09 -7.02
CA MET A 364 -13.52 -10.87 -6.20
C MET A 364 -14.92 -10.28 -6.05
N GLU A 365 -15.34 -10.05 -4.81
CA GLU A 365 -16.56 -9.30 -4.51
C GLU A 365 -16.31 -7.80 -4.78
N ILE A 366 -17.17 -7.19 -5.57
CA ILE A 366 -17.10 -5.78 -5.94
C ILE A 366 -18.39 -5.07 -5.54
N ASN A 367 -18.29 -3.81 -5.11
CA ASN A 367 -19.45 -3.01 -4.71
C ASN A 367 -19.53 -1.68 -5.48
N MET A 368 -20.76 -1.12 -5.56
CA MET A 368 -21.04 0.11 -6.30
C MET A 368 -20.44 1.38 -5.65
N ASN A 369 -19.95 1.28 -4.41
CA ASN A 369 -19.45 2.42 -3.65
C ASN A 369 -17.97 2.72 -3.92
N GLY A 370 -17.28 1.88 -4.71
CA GLY A 370 -15.91 2.09 -5.21
C GLY A 370 -14.81 2.05 -4.16
N ASN A 371 -15.16 2.10 -2.88
CA ASN A 371 -14.22 2.19 -1.76
C ASN A 371 -13.72 0.83 -1.26
N ASP A 372 -14.41 -0.27 -1.57
CA ASP A 372 -13.95 -1.62 -1.25
C ASP A 372 -13.74 -2.41 -2.53
N ARG A 373 -12.58 -2.25 -3.16
CA ARG A 373 -12.07 -3.31 -4.06
C ARG A 373 -11.62 -4.43 -3.12
N ILE A 374 -12.50 -5.38 -2.85
CA ILE A 374 -12.25 -6.47 -1.90
C ILE A 374 -11.22 -7.38 -2.54
N MET A 375 -9.96 -7.24 -2.13
CA MET A 375 -8.90 -8.12 -2.61
C MET A 375 -9.09 -9.47 -1.95
N SER A 376 -9.52 -10.46 -2.72
CA SER A 376 -9.58 -11.86 -2.32
C SER A 376 -8.23 -12.57 -2.47
N PHE A 377 -7.14 -11.82 -2.69
CA PHE A 377 -5.79 -12.35 -2.71
C PHE A 377 -4.88 -11.58 -1.75
N PHE A 378 -3.99 -12.32 -1.11
CA PHE A 378 -2.98 -11.85 -0.17
C PHE A 378 -1.63 -12.35 -0.65
N ILE A 379 -0.58 -11.59 -0.34
CA ILE A 379 0.79 -11.91 -0.74
C ILE A 379 1.67 -11.86 0.50
N GLY A 380 2.50 -12.88 0.69
CA GLY A 380 3.37 -13.06 1.85
C GLY A 380 4.17 -14.36 1.75
N ASP A 381 5.19 -14.55 2.57
CA ASP A 381 6.00 -15.76 2.59
C ASP A 381 5.44 -16.76 3.61
N VAL A 382 4.48 -17.59 3.19
CA VAL A 382 3.76 -18.48 4.11
C VAL A 382 4.56 -19.76 4.39
N ASN A 383 5.61 -20.06 3.64
CA ASN A 383 6.38 -21.29 3.80
C ASN A 383 7.82 -21.06 4.34
N GLY A 384 8.28 -19.81 4.37
CA GLY A 384 9.57 -19.37 4.88
C GLY A 384 10.73 -19.61 3.93
N ASP A 385 10.48 -19.69 2.63
CA ASP A 385 11.51 -19.92 1.60
C ASP A 385 12.11 -18.63 1.01
N GLY A 386 11.66 -17.47 1.49
CA GLY A 386 12.09 -16.16 1.06
C GLY A 386 11.39 -15.65 -0.21
N LYS A 387 10.42 -16.39 -0.75
CA LYS A 387 9.66 -16.02 -1.95
C LYS A 387 8.24 -15.62 -1.58
N HIS A 388 7.67 -14.73 -2.36
CA HIS A 388 6.28 -14.33 -2.14
C HIS A 388 5.32 -15.45 -2.61
N ASP A 389 4.45 -15.91 -1.71
CA ASP A 389 3.34 -16.79 -2.02
C ASP A 389 2.08 -15.98 -2.34
N ILE A 390 1.15 -16.57 -3.09
CA ILE A 390 -0.20 -16.03 -3.27
C ILE A 390 -1.19 -16.85 -2.48
N VAL A 391 -1.94 -16.17 -1.61
CA VAL A 391 -3.07 -16.76 -0.89
C VAL A 391 -4.37 -16.24 -1.49
N LEU A 392 -5.18 -17.12 -2.06
CA LEU A 392 -6.51 -16.82 -2.60
C LEU A 392 -7.61 -17.28 -1.65
N ARG A 393 -8.61 -16.42 -1.44
CA ARG A 393 -9.87 -16.79 -0.79
C ARG A 393 -10.81 -17.41 -1.81
N ASN A 394 -10.91 -18.73 -1.81
CA ASN A 394 -11.81 -19.46 -2.72
C ASN A 394 -13.26 -19.53 -2.21
N SER A 395 -13.49 -19.37 -0.92
CA SER A 395 -14.84 -19.38 -0.33
C SER A 395 -14.78 -18.84 1.09
N ARG A 396 -15.93 -18.71 1.77
CA ARG A 396 -16.01 -18.38 3.20
C ARG A 396 -15.34 -19.40 4.15
N LYS A 397 -14.86 -20.53 3.63
CA LYS A 397 -14.28 -21.62 4.43
C LYS A 397 -12.96 -22.17 3.87
N THR A 398 -12.38 -21.56 2.85
CA THR A 398 -11.20 -22.13 2.19
C THR A 398 -10.30 -21.04 1.63
N LEU A 399 -9.04 -21.06 2.08
CA LEU A 399 -7.93 -20.39 1.43
C LEU A 399 -7.16 -21.40 0.57
N SER A 400 -6.64 -20.94 -0.56
CA SER A 400 -5.71 -21.68 -1.40
C SER A 400 -4.40 -20.93 -1.48
N ILE A 401 -3.29 -21.59 -1.21
CA ILE A 401 -1.95 -21.01 -1.28
C ILE A 401 -1.24 -21.57 -2.51
N TYR A 402 -0.73 -20.70 -3.35
CA TYR A 402 0.17 -21.01 -4.45
C TYR A 402 1.54 -20.47 -4.07
N HIS A 403 2.52 -21.37 -3.92
CA HIS A 403 3.82 -20.99 -3.39
C HIS A 403 4.70 -20.35 -4.46
N GLY A 404 5.53 -19.38 -4.10
CA GLY A 404 6.55 -18.79 -4.96
C GLY A 404 7.49 -19.86 -5.55
N GLN A 405 7.85 -19.73 -6.82
CA GLN A 405 8.74 -20.67 -7.52
C GLN A 405 9.64 -19.98 -8.52
N GLU A 406 10.92 -20.35 -8.50
CA GLU A 406 11.97 -19.74 -9.34
C GLU A 406 11.67 -19.83 -10.84
N ASP A 407 11.20 -20.97 -11.32
CA ASP A 407 11.04 -21.20 -12.77
C ASP A 407 9.68 -20.76 -13.31
N THR A 408 8.63 -20.81 -12.48
CA THR A 408 7.24 -20.65 -12.93
C THR A 408 6.48 -19.53 -12.22
N LEU A 409 7.18 -18.69 -11.47
CA LEU A 409 6.67 -17.66 -10.55
C LEU A 409 5.87 -18.25 -9.38
N LEU A 410 4.91 -19.14 -9.65
CA LEU A 410 4.09 -19.80 -8.64
C LEU A 410 3.92 -21.29 -8.92
N SER A 411 3.63 -22.03 -7.86
CA SER A 411 3.33 -23.45 -7.93
C SER A 411 2.07 -23.73 -8.76
N LYS A 412 2.07 -24.85 -9.49
CA LYS A 412 0.86 -25.34 -10.20
C LYS A 412 -0.17 -25.93 -9.23
N LYS A 413 0.30 -26.57 -8.16
CA LYS A 413 -0.56 -27.17 -7.12
C LYS A 413 -0.72 -26.18 -5.99
N ARG A 414 -1.97 -26.06 -5.49
CA ARG A 414 -2.29 -25.24 -4.33
C ARG A 414 -2.35 -26.07 -3.05
N THR A 415 -1.86 -25.50 -1.96
CA THR A 415 -2.13 -25.95 -0.60
C THR A 415 -3.49 -25.37 -0.16
N LYS A 416 -4.34 -26.14 0.53
CA LYS A 416 -5.67 -25.67 0.96
C LYS A 416 -5.74 -25.57 2.47
N ILE A 417 -6.11 -24.40 2.98
CA ILE A 417 -6.46 -24.21 4.38
C ILE A 417 -7.98 -24.20 4.49
N LYS A 418 -8.54 -25.18 5.22
CA LYS A 418 -9.97 -25.23 5.53
C LYS A 418 -10.20 -24.61 6.90
N HIS A 419 -10.66 -23.37 6.91
CA HIS A 419 -10.95 -22.64 8.13
C HIS A 419 -12.11 -21.67 7.89
N ARG A 420 -12.93 -21.37 8.91
CA ARG A 420 -13.94 -20.32 8.79
C ARG A 420 -13.22 -18.99 8.55
N LEU A 421 -13.63 -18.24 7.53
CA LEU A 421 -13.00 -16.96 7.20
C LEU A 421 -13.93 -15.78 7.57
N PRO A 422 -13.36 -14.60 7.84
CA PRO A 422 -14.10 -13.35 7.95
C PRO A 422 -15.00 -13.11 6.74
N LYS A 423 -16.05 -12.30 6.93
CA LYS A 423 -16.94 -11.90 5.84
C LYS A 423 -16.18 -11.01 4.84
N ASN A 424 -15.50 -9.99 5.36
CA ASN A 424 -14.68 -9.05 4.60
C ASN A 424 -13.27 -9.64 4.37
N SER A 425 -12.75 -9.64 3.14
CA SER A 425 -11.40 -10.14 2.88
C SER A 425 -10.32 -9.25 3.49
N ASN A 426 -10.57 -7.95 3.68
CA ASN A 426 -9.61 -7.04 4.33
C ASN A 426 -9.42 -7.33 5.83
N ASP A 427 -10.26 -8.18 6.43
CA ASP A 427 -10.10 -8.66 7.80
C ASP A 427 -9.17 -9.90 7.90
N ILE A 428 -8.50 -10.26 6.81
CA ILE A 428 -7.48 -11.31 6.75
C ILE A 428 -6.13 -10.63 6.53
N LEU A 429 -5.18 -10.86 7.42
CA LEU A 429 -3.82 -10.33 7.32
C LEU A 429 -2.80 -11.47 7.38
N LEU A 430 -1.65 -11.23 6.74
CA LEU A 430 -0.45 -12.06 6.80
C LEU A 430 0.63 -11.31 7.56
N VAL A 431 1.19 -11.94 8.60
CA VAL A 431 2.26 -11.40 9.45
C VAL A 431 3.01 -12.56 10.09
N ASP A 432 4.35 -12.53 10.12
CA ASP A 432 5.15 -13.42 10.98
C ASP A 432 4.98 -13.04 12.47
N ILE A 433 4.20 -13.84 13.22
CA ILE A 433 3.83 -13.54 14.61
C ILE A 433 4.83 -14.17 15.59
N ASN A 434 5.40 -15.31 15.22
CA ASN A 434 6.27 -16.11 16.06
C ASN A 434 7.78 -15.89 15.76
N ALA A 435 8.10 -15.05 14.77
CA ALA A 435 9.44 -14.74 14.28
C ALA A 435 10.18 -15.97 13.72
N ASP A 436 9.45 -16.91 13.10
CA ASP A 436 10.03 -18.11 12.48
C ASP A 436 10.37 -17.94 10.99
N GLY A 437 10.13 -16.74 10.44
CA GLY A 437 10.35 -16.39 9.04
C GLY A 437 9.18 -16.75 8.13
N LYS A 438 8.04 -17.18 8.67
CA LYS A 438 6.83 -17.48 7.91
C LYS A 438 5.69 -16.58 8.31
N ASP A 439 4.94 -16.12 7.32
CA ASP A 439 3.71 -15.38 7.56
C ASP A 439 2.60 -16.28 8.10
N ASP A 440 2.06 -15.88 9.24
CA ASP A 440 0.88 -16.45 9.89
C ASP A 440 -0.40 -15.71 9.48
N PHE A 441 -1.56 -16.32 9.70
CA PHE A 441 -2.85 -15.68 9.42
C PHE A 441 -3.44 -15.01 10.65
N VAL A 442 -3.84 -13.75 10.50
CA VAL A 442 -4.71 -13.04 11.45
C VAL A 442 -6.09 -12.86 10.82
N LEU A 443 -7.12 -13.38 11.49
CA LEU A 443 -8.51 -13.36 11.05
C LEU A 443 -9.36 -12.53 12.01
N LYS A 444 -9.85 -11.37 11.58
CA LYS A 444 -10.78 -10.54 12.35
C LYS A 444 -12.24 -10.89 12.02
N PHE A 445 -13.00 -11.30 13.02
CA PHE A 445 -14.43 -11.54 12.90
C PHE A 445 -15.20 -10.42 13.56
N THR A 446 -16.12 -9.82 12.83
CA THR A 446 -16.95 -8.72 13.33
C THR A 446 -18.44 -9.05 13.15
N ASP A 447 -19.24 -8.77 14.17
CA ASP A 447 -20.72 -8.84 14.09
C ASP A 447 -21.33 -7.52 13.57
N ASP A 448 -22.66 -7.49 13.41
CA ASP A 448 -23.36 -6.33 12.87
C ASP A 448 -23.30 -5.13 13.85
N GLU A 449 -23.15 -5.38 15.15
CA GLU A 449 -22.96 -4.37 16.20
C GLU A 449 -21.51 -3.87 16.31
N GLY A 450 -20.59 -4.38 15.49
CA GLY A 450 -19.17 -3.99 15.47
C GLY A 450 -18.31 -4.64 16.55
N ASN A 451 -18.84 -5.57 17.36
CA ASN A 451 -18.01 -6.33 18.28
C ASN A 451 -17.08 -7.24 17.47
N SER A 452 -15.79 -7.11 17.72
CA SER A 452 -14.76 -7.79 16.95
C SER A 452 -13.97 -8.77 17.81
N THR A 453 -13.59 -9.89 17.20
CA THR A 453 -12.61 -10.82 17.75
C THR A 453 -11.53 -11.11 16.72
N VAL A 454 -10.34 -11.48 17.18
CA VAL A 454 -9.22 -11.90 16.34
C VAL A 454 -8.88 -13.34 16.65
N GLN A 455 -8.73 -14.13 15.59
CA GLN A 455 -8.26 -15.50 15.66
C GLN A 455 -6.99 -15.61 14.81
N THR A 456 -5.97 -16.26 15.36
CA THR A 456 -4.68 -16.43 14.68
C THR A 456 -4.51 -17.89 14.26
N LEU A 457 -3.98 -18.12 13.06
CA LEU A 457 -3.53 -19.43 12.58
C LEU A 457 -2.02 -19.38 12.41
N ILE A 458 -1.29 -20.04 13.32
CA ILE A 458 0.17 -20.14 13.28
C ILE A 458 0.57 -21.29 12.36
N ASN A 459 1.59 -21.08 11.52
CA ASN A 459 2.13 -22.08 10.58
C ASN A 459 2.72 -23.32 11.25
#